data_AF-A0A8J7ITH8-F1
#
_entry.id   AF-A0A8J7ITH8-F1
#
_cell.length_a   1.000
_cell.length_b   1.000
_cell.length_c   1.000
_cell.angle_alpha   90.00
_cell.angle_beta   90.00
_cell.angle_gamma   90.00
#
_symmetry.space_group_name_H-M   'P 1'
#
loop_
_entity.id
_entity.type
_entity.pdbx_description
1 polymer ?
#
loop_
_entity_poly.entity_id
_entity_poly.type
_entity_poly.pdbx_seq_one_letter_code
_entity_poly.pdbx_strand_id
1 'polypeptide(L)'
;TMWREGGKVILDFDGTDPQSAASINFLLNENMFKMFFGIYMIMVFDPQILFNDGFYDLIEVRIPEGSLLKPKFPAALSGRTHALGRIVDILGGLLGQGTPEFLNAAGFSSSPHLFYSGWDNREVSKGEWFQLFQIGFGGIPGRPLGDGPDGHSLWPG
;
A
#
# COMPACT_ATOMS: atom_id res chain seq x y z
N THR A 1 -13.28 -3.65 6.98
CA THR A 1 -13.92 -4.99 6.97
C THR A 1 -14.27 -5.38 5.54
N MET A 2 -14.63 -6.65 5.31
CA MET A 2 -15.08 -7.12 3.99
C MET A 2 -16.26 -8.08 4.13
N TRP A 3 -17.25 -7.94 3.27
CA TRP A 3 -18.37 -8.89 3.16
C TRP A 3 -18.94 -8.89 1.75
N ARG A 4 -19.89 -9.79 1.49
CA ARG A 4 -20.63 -9.85 0.23
C ARG A 4 -22.07 -9.37 0.44
N GLU A 5 -22.53 -8.50 -0.45
CA GLU A 5 -23.92 -8.04 -0.50
C GLU A 5 -24.46 -8.26 -1.92
N GLY A 6 -25.41 -9.20 -2.06
CA GLY A 6 -25.90 -9.63 -3.36
C GLY A 6 -24.79 -10.15 -4.28
N GLY A 7 -24.58 -9.46 -5.40
CA GLY A 7 -23.53 -9.76 -6.39
C GLY A 7 -22.20 -9.04 -6.16
N LYS A 8 -22.07 -8.22 -5.11
CA LYS A 8 -20.91 -7.35 -4.90
C LYS A 8 -20.10 -7.72 -3.66
N VAL A 9 -18.79 -7.55 -3.74
CA VAL A 9 -17.90 -7.51 -2.59
C VAL A 9 -17.83 -6.07 -2.08
N ILE A 10 -18.07 -5.88 -0.79
CA ILE A 10 -17.95 -4.60 -0.12
C ILE A 10 -16.63 -4.58 0.67
N LEU A 11 -15.78 -3.61 0.37
CA LEU A 11 -14.53 -3.31 1.07
C LEU A 11 -14.74 -2.00 1.84
N ASP A 12 -14.96 -2.11 3.14
CA ASP A 12 -15.32 -0.98 3.99
C ASP A 12 -14.14 -0.57 4.87
N PHE A 13 -13.71 0.68 4.74
CA PHE A 13 -12.66 1.31 5.53
C PHE A 13 -13.23 2.16 6.67
N ASP A 14 -14.51 2.01 7.02
CA ASP A 14 -15.05 2.59 8.26
C ASP A 14 -14.17 2.22 9.48
N GLY A 15 -14.04 3.19 10.40
CA GLY A 15 -13.12 3.10 11.54
C GLY A 15 -11.65 3.42 11.22
N THR A 16 -11.30 3.75 9.97
CA THR A 16 -9.98 4.34 9.67
C THR A 16 -9.83 5.67 10.41
N ASP A 17 -8.68 5.88 11.05
CA ASP A 17 -8.38 7.09 11.80
C ASP A 17 -8.58 8.37 10.97
N PRO A 18 -8.89 9.51 11.63
CA PRO A 18 -8.89 10.82 10.99
C PRO A 18 -7.56 11.12 10.29
N GLN A 19 -7.60 12.01 9.30
CA GLN A 19 -6.40 12.51 8.64
C GLN A 19 -5.36 13.02 9.64
N SER A 20 -4.10 12.67 9.42
CA SER A 20 -2.96 13.09 10.24
C SER A 20 -2.60 14.56 9.98
N ALA A 21 -2.11 15.23 11.03
CA ALA A 21 -1.46 16.52 10.90
C ALA A 21 -0.09 16.44 10.19
N ALA A 22 0.51 15.24 10.12
CA ALA A 22 1.76 14.98 9.42
C ALA A 22 1.51 14.50 7.98
N SER A 23 2.59 14.23 7.23
CA SER A 23 2.51 13.91 5.80
C SER A 23 2.16 12.45 5.45
N ILE A 24 1.84 11.62 6.43
CA ILE A 24 1.55 10.18 6.25
C ILE A 24 0.21 9.90 5.56
N ASN A 25 -0.64 10.92 5.39
CA ASN A 25 -1.94 10.76 4.74
C ASN A 25 -1.81 10.18 3.33
N PHE A 26 -2.82 9.41 2.93
CA PHE A 26 -2.90 8.82 1.60
C PHE A 26 -4.26 9.12 1.00
N LEU A 27 -4.29 9.92 -0.07
CA LEU A 27 -5.50 10.08 -0.87
C LEU A 27 -5.70 8.84 -1.75
N LEU A 28 -6.36 7.83 -1.21
CA LEU A 28 -6.64 6.58 -1.91
C LEU A 28 -7.81 6.79 -2.89
N ASN A 29 -7.54 6.49 -4.15
CA ASN A 29 -8.58 6.44 -5.17
C ASN A 29 -9.25 5.06 -5.18
N GLU A 30 -10.58 5.04 -5.12
CA GLU A 30 -11.39 3.83 -5.04
C GLU A 30 -11.23 2.96 -6.28
N ASN A 31 -11.22 3.55 -7.48
CA ASN A 31 -11.04 2.82 -8.73
C ASN A 31 -9.66 2.18 -8.83
N MET A 32 -8.63 2.87 -8.35
CA MET A 32 -7.28 2.29 -8.22
C MET A 32 -7.27 1.11 -7.24
N PHE A 33 -7.97 1.23 -6.10
CA PHE A 33 -8.06 0.13 -5.15
C PHE A 33 -8.83 -1.08 -5.71
N LYS A 34 -9.94 -0.84 -6.42
CA LYS A 34 -10.69 -1.88 -7.15
C LYS A 34 -9.79 -2.61 -8.15
N MET A 35 -8.97 -1.88 -8.91
CA MET A 35 -8.00 -2.45 -9.84
C MET A 35 -7.06 -3.43 -9.14
N PHE A 36 -6.40 -2.98 -8.06
CA PHE A 36 -5.44 -3.80 -7.32
C PHE A 36 -6.09 -5.04 -6.71
N PHE A 37 -7.25 -4.87 -6.06
CA PHE A 37 -7.97 -5.97 -5.46
C PHE A 37 -8.46 -6.98 -6.52
N GLY A 38 -9.01 -6.50 -7.63
CA GLY A 38 -9.50 -7.35 -8.72
C GLY A 38 -8.39 -8.13 -9.41
N ILE A 39 -7.27 -7.49 -9.74
CA ILE A 39 -6.08 -8.18 -10.29
C ILE A 39 -5.58 -9.25 -9.32
N TYR A 40 -5.48 -8.91 -8.03
CA TYR A 40 -5.05 -9.87 -7.01
C TYR A 40 -6.00 -11.08 -6.94
N MET A 41 -7.32 -10.85 -6.93
CA MET A 41 -8.31 -11.93 -6.94
C MET A 41 -8.21 -12.80 -8.19
N ILE A 42 -8.03 -12.21 -9.37
CA ILE A 42 -7.83 -12.96 -10.62
C ILE A 42 -6.57 -13.83 -10.52
N MET A 43 -5.43 -13.24 -10.14
CA MET A 43 -4.16 -13.96 -10.03
C MET A 43 -4.23 -15.14 -9.08
N VAL A 44 -5.02 -15.02 -8.00
CA VAL A 44 -5.16 -16.04 -6.98
C VAL A 44 -6.13 -17.16 -7.39
N PHE A 45 -7.26 -16.83 -8.01
CA PHE A 45 -8.34 -17.80 -8.25
C PHE A 45 -8.40 -18.35 -9.68
N ASP A 46 -8.08 -17.54 -10.69
CA ASP A 46 -8.06 -17.97 -12.09
C ASP A 46 -7.12 -17.07 -12.91
N PRO A 47 -5.80 -17.35 -12.92
CA PRO A 47 -4.81 -16.53 -13.61
C PRO A 47 -4.94 -16.57 -15.14
N GLN A 48 -5.87 -17.36 -15.69
CA GLN A 48 -6.16 -17.38 -17.13
C GLN A 48 -7.09 -16.24 -17.55
N ILE A 49 -7.81 -15.62 -16.61
CA ILE A 49 -8.68 -14.46 -16.89
C ILE A 49 -7.81 -13.26 -17.31
N LEU A 50 -8.13 -12.67 -18.46
CA LEU A 50 -7.50 -11.44 -18.93
C LEU A 50 -7.98 -10.22 -18.13
N PHE A 51 -7.05 -9.35 -17.77
CA PHE A 51 -7.37 -8.13 -17.01
C PHE A 51 -8.18 -7.14 -17.85
N ASN A 52 -9.33 -6.74 -17.33
CA ASN A 52 -10.17 -5.64 -17.83
C ASN A 52 -10.97 -5.04 -16.65
N ASP A 53 -11.71 -3.97 -16.90
CA ASP A 53 -12.48 -3.25 -15.88
C ASP A 53 -13.86 -3.88 -15.56
N GLY A 54 -14.22 -5.01 -16.19
CA GLY A 54 -15.53 -5.67 -16.00
C GLY A 54 -15.80 -6.11 -14.55
N PHE A 55 -14.77 -6.28 -13.72
CA PHE A 55 -14.93 -6.58 -12.29
C PHE A 55 -15.24 -5.35 -11.43
N TYR A 56 -15.13 -4.12 -11.94
CA TYR A 56 -15.27 -2.90 -11.14
C TYR A 56 -16.67 -2.74 -10.55
N ASP A 57 -17.70 -3.18 -11.27
CA ASP A 57 -19.09 -3.14 -10.83
C ASP A 57 -19.40 -4.19 -9.76
N LEU A 58 -18.54 -5.20 -9.61
CA LEU A 58 -18.62 -6.26 -8.61
C LEU A 58 -17.93 -5.89 -7.29
N ILE A 59 -17.20 -4.76 -7.26
CA ILE A 59 -16.45 -4.33 -6.08
C ILE A 59 -16.93 -2.94 -5.68
N GLU A 60 -17.32 -2.79 -4.42
CA GLU A 60 -17.63 -1.51 -3.81
C GLU A 60 -16.59 -1.19 -2.74
N VAL A 61 -16.04 0.02 -2.79
CA VAL A 61 -15.01 0.48 -1.85
C VAL A 61 -15.59 1.69 -1.13
N ARG A 62 -15.67 1.62 0.20
CA ARG A 62 -16.19 2.70 1.05
C ARG A 62 -15.03 3.23 1.88
N ILE A 63 -14.72 4.52 1.72
CA ILE A 63 -13.65 5.19 2.47
C ILE A 63 -14.23 6.43 3.14
N PRO A 64 -14.13 6.56 4.48
CA PRO A 64 -14.66 7.74 5.18
C PRO A 64 -13.92 9.02 4.77
N GLU A 65 -14.66 10.03 4.33
CA GLU A 65 -14.15 11.37 4.02
C GLU A 65 -13.51 12.04 5.26
N GLY A 66 -12.31 12.61 5.10
CA GLY A 66 -11.52 13.18 6.19
C GLY A 66 -10.71 12.16 7.00
N SER A 67 -10.69 10.89 6.59
CA SER A 67 -9.81 9.86 7.17
C SER A 67 -8.39 9.92 6.61
N LEU A 68 -7.48 9.13 7.20
CA LEU A 68 -6.12 8.89 6.71
C LEU A 68 -6.09 8.47 5.24
N LEU A 69 -7.11 7.75 4.77
CA LEU A 69 -7.22 7.20 3.42
C LEU A 69 -8.05 8.06 2.45
N LYS A 70 -8.76 9.08 2.97
CA LYS A 70 -9.51 10.06 2.17
C LYS A 70 -9.38 11.45 2.78
N PRO A 71 -8.15 11.99 2.91
CA PRO A 71 -7.90 13.25 3.58
C PRO A 71 -8.46 14.42 2.77
N LYS A 72 -8.84 15.50 3.48
CA LYS A 72 -9.27 16.76 2.87
C LYS A 72 -8.10 17.74 2.80
N PHE A 73 -8.08 18.55 1.75
CA PHE A 73 -7.16 19.68 1.64
C PHE A 73 -7.24 20.56 2.90
N PRO A 74 -6.11 21.04 3.48
CA PRO A 74 -4.73 21.02 2.97
C PRO A 74 -3.83 19.89 3.52
N ALA A 75 -4.36 18.69 3.78
CA ALA A 75 -3.55 17.58 4.30
C ALA A 75 -2.32 17.25 3.43
N ALA A 76 -1.17 17.05 4.06
CA ALA A 76 0.06 16.67 3.38
C ALA A 76 0.08 15.16 3.02
N LEU A 77 0.54 14.83 1.81
CA LEU A 77 0.47 13.47 1.23
C LEU A 77 1.85 12.87 0.86
N SER A 78 2.96 13.50 1.28
CA SER A 78 4.31 13.11 0.82
C SER A 78 4.77 11.75 1.38
N GLY A 79 4.22 11.32 2.53
CA GLY A 79 4.51 10.06 3.21
C GLY A 79 3.50 8.93 2.94
N ARG A 80 2.68 9.01 1.88
CA ARG A 80 1.62 8.05 1.56
C ARG A 80 2.06 6.58 1.43
N THR A 81 3.34 6.33 1.15
CA THR A 81 3.89 4.97 0.94
C THR A 81 3.77 4.10 2.18
N HIS A 82 3.76 4.67 3.38
CA HIS A 82 3.53 3.94 4.62
C HIS A 82 2.13 3.35 4.68
N ALA A 83 1.10 4.15 4.39
CA ALA A 83 -0.28 3.68 4.36
C ALA A 83 -0.52 2.68 3.21
N LEU A 84 0.09 2.91 2.04
CA LEU A 84 0.02 1.98 0.90
C LEU A 84 0.52 0.58 1.27
N GLY A 85 1.69 0.47 1.91
CA GLY A 85 2.22 -0.83 2.36
C GLY A 85 1.30 -1.51 3.36
N ARG A 86 0.77 -0.76 4.34
CA ARG A 86 -0.15 -1.31 5.35
C ARG A 86 -1.46 -1.81 4.76
N ILE A 87 -1.98 -1.19 3.71
CA ILE A 87 -3.17 -1.68 3.00
C ILE A 87 -2.94 -3.09 2.44
N VAL A 88 -1.75 -3.37 1.90
CA VAL A 88 -1.42 -4.70 1.37
C VAL A 88 -1.39 -5.75 2.48
N ASP A 89 -0.82 -5.43 3.64
CA ASP A 89 -0.85 -6.35 4.79
C ASP A 89 -2.27 -6.64 5.26
N ILE A 90 -3.11 -5.60 5.34
CA ILE A 90 -4.50 -5.74 5.76
C ILE A 90 -5.28 -6.64 4.79
N LEU A 91 -5.06 -6.50 3.47
CA LEU A 91 -5.68 -7.39 2.49
C LEU A 91 -5.25 -8.85 2.68
N GLY A 92 -3.96 -9.10 2.90
CA GLY A 92 -3.45 -10.46 3.18
C GLY A 92 -4.07 -11.07 4.44
N GLY A 93 -4.13 -10.29 5.53
CA GLY A 93 -4.77 -10.73 6.78
C GLY A 93 -6.28 -10.95 6.63
N LEU A 94 -6.98 -10.05 5.95
CA LEU A 94 -8.43 -10.10 5.76
C LEU A 94 -8.86 -11.31 4.92
N LEU A 95 -8.15 -11.58 3.83
CA LEU A 95 -8.43 -12.73 2.97
C LEU A 95 -8.03 -14.04 3.64
N GLY A 96 -6.91 -14.03 4.37
CA GLY A 96 -6.42 -15.16 5.15
C GLY A 96 -7.39 -15.66 6.22
N GLN A 97 -8.25 -14.78 6.76
CA GLN A 97 -9.31 -15.18 7.71
C GLN A 97 -10.31 -16.17 7.11
N GLY A 98 -10.65 -16.02 5.83
CA GLY A 98 -11.59 -16.89 5.13
C GLY A 98 -10.92 -18.04 4.37
N THR A 99 -9.64 -17.90 4.04
CA THR A 99 -8.88 -18.92 3.30
C THR A 99 -7.43 -18.93 3.78
N PRO A 100 -7.06 -19.85 4.70
CA PRO A 100 -5.74 -19.88 5.32
C PRO A 100 -4.56 -19.99 4.32
N GLU A 101 -4.79 -20.55 3.14
CA GLU A 101 -3.81 -20.62 2.04
C GLU A 101 -3.36 -19.22 1.55
N PHE A 102 -4.16 -18.18 1.82
CA PHE A 102 -3.86 -16.78 1.51
C PHE A 102 -3.42 -15.96 2.72
N LEU A 103 -3.29 -16.59 3.89
CA LEU A 103 -2.87 -15.91 5.11
C LEU A 103 -1.37 -15.62 5.05
N ASN A 104 -1.05 -14.39 4.68
CA ASN A 104 0.31 -13.87 4.70
C ASN A 104 0.57 -13.15 6.03
N ALA A 105 1.81 -13.20 6.51
CA ALA A 105 2.25 -12.35 7.61
C ALA A 105 2.21 -10.86 7.19
N ALA A 106 2.40 -9.95 8.14
CA ALA A 106 2.64 -8.56 7.80
C ALA A 106 4.08 -8.38 7.29
N GLY A 107 4.24 -7.63 6.21
CA GLY A 107 5.55 -7.29 5.66
C GLY A 107 6.21 -6.13 6.40
N PHE A 108 7.39 -5.75 5.90
CA PHE A 108 8.00 -4.47 6.27
C PHE A 108 7.06 -3.28 6.00
N SER A 109 6.35 -3.33 4.87
CA SER A 109 5.16 -2.53 4.54
C SER A 109 5.23 -1.08 5.01
N SER A 110 6.39 -0.49 4.71
CA SER A 110 6.83 0.86 5.02
C SER A 110 7.92 1.22 4.00
N SER A 111 8.24 2.49 3.90
CA SER A 111 9.34 2.98 3.08
C SER A 111 10.05 4.08 3.88
N PRO A 112 10.92 3.71 4.84
CA PRO A 112 11.66 4.71 5.58
C PRO A 112 12.66 5.37 4.65
N HIS A 113 12.80 6.67 4.85
CA HIS A 113 13.65 7.51 4.03
C HIS A 113 14.68 8.19 4.92
N LEU A 114 15.94 8.04 4.56
CA LEU A 114 17.01 8.88 5.07
C LEU A 114 17.13 10.09 4.15
N PHE A 115 16.88 11.26 4.72
CA PHE A 115 17.12 12.54 4.08
C PHE A 115 18.32 13.21 4.74
N TYR A 116 19.31 13.59 3.93
CA TYR A 116 20.43 14.39 4.38
C TYR A 116 20.72 15.43 3.32
N SER A 117 20.95 16.68 3.72
CA SER A 117 21.27 17.76 2.78
C SER A 117 22.31 18.68 3.39
N GLY A 118 23.09 19.34 2.54
CA GLY A 118 24.15 20.21 2.99
C GLY A 118 24.91 20.84 1.84
N TRP A 119 26.05 21.42 2.18
CA TRP A 119 26.98 22.01 1.24
C TRP A 119 28.25 21.17 1.22
N ASP A 120 28.76 20.91 0.04
CA ASP A 120 29.94 20.09 -0.14
C ASP A 120 31.23 20.88 0.18
N ASN A 121 32.15 20.24 0.90
CA ASN A 121 33.42 20.81 1.34
C ASN A 121 34.63 20.18 0.62
N ARG A 122 34.42 19.19 -0.24
CA ARG A 122 35.49 18.55 -1.05
C ARG A 122 36.00 19.56 -2.08
N GLU A 123 37.31 19.58 -2.34
CA GLU A 123 37.90 20.59 -3.25
C GLU A 123 37.24 20.62 -4.64
N VAL A 124 36.83 19.46 -5.16
CA VAL A 124 36.23 19.32 -6.51
C VAL A 124 34.83 19.95 -6.62
N SER A 125 34.12 20.07 -5.51
CA SER A 125 32.69 20.44 -5.46
C SER A 125 32.40 21.47 -4.35
N LYS A 126 33.41 22.22 -3.92
CA LYS A 126 33.32 23.11 -2.77
C LYS A 126 32.23 24.17 -2.96
N GLY A 127 31.28 24.22 -2.03
CA GLY A 127 30.17 25.16 -2.05
C GLY A 127 28.99 24.73 -2.93
N GLU A 128 29.00 23.52 -3.49
CA GLU A 128 27.82 22.96 -4.15
C GLU A 128 26.82 22.44 -3.12
N TRP A 129 25.54 22.75 -3.30
CA TRP A 129 24.46 22.18 -2.49
C TRP A 129 24.14 20.76 -2.95
N PHE A 130 23.89 19.85 -2.01
CA PHE A 130 23.43 18.50 -2.32
C PHE A 130 22.31 18.04 -1.39
N GLN A 131 21.52 17.10 -1.88
CA GLN A 131 20.57 16.33 -1.11
C GLN A 131 20.74 14.84 -1.41
N LEU A 132 21.00 14.08 -0.36
CA LEU A 132 20.96 12.63 -0.36
C LEU A 132 19.54 12.17 0.03
N PHE A 133 19.00 11.30 -0.80
CA PHE A 133 17.78 10.57 -0.54
C PHE A 133 18.09 9.08 -0.63
N GLN A 134 17.95 8.37 0.48
CA GLN A 134 18.13 6.93 0.52
C GLN A 134 16.86 6.26 1.04
N ILE A 135 16.35 5.31 0.27
CA ILE A 135 15.22 4.47 0.63
C ILE A 135 15.77 3.26 1.39
N GLY A 136 15.20 2.97 2.56
CA GLY A 136 15.42 1.72 3.26
C GLY A 136 14.51 0.62 2.72
N PHE A 137 15.06 -0.59 2.58
CA PHE A 137 14.31 -1.79 2.19
C PHE A 137 14.20 -2.75 3.38
N GLY A 138 13.17 -3.58 3.36
CA GLY A 138 12.91 -4.57 4.41
C GLY A 138 12.41 -5.89 3.83
N GLY A 139 12.02 -6.81 4.71
CA GLY A 139 11.59 -8.15 4.33
C GLY A 139 10.22 -8.20 3.67
N ILE A 140 10.05 -9.19 2.81
CA ILE A 140 8.75 -9.60 2.27
C ILE A 140 8.04 -10.49 3.29
N PRO A 141 6.71 -10.38 3.43
CA PRO A 141 5.98 -11.20 4.39
C PRO A 141 6.13 -12.69 4.09
N GLY A 142 6.29 -13.47 5.17
CA GLY A 142 6.16 -14.92 5.12
C GLY A 142 4.75 -15.34 4.67
N ARG A 143 4.69 -16.49 4.01
CA ARG A 143 3.48 -17.06 3.42
C ARG A 143 3.26 -18.47 3.95
N PRO A 144 2.10 -19.10 3.76
CA PRO A 144 1.88 -20.48 4.20
C PRO A 144 2.90 -21.47 3.62
N LEU A 145 3.43 -21.17 2.43
CA LEU A 145 4.46 -21.97 1.77
C LEU A 145 5.87 -21.80 2.35
N GLY A 146 6.13 -20.77 3.15
CA GLY A 146 7.43 -20.53 3.79
C GLY A 146 7.80 -19.06 4.00
N ASP A 147 9.05 -18.86 4.40
CA ASP A 147 9.60 -17.55 4.74
C ASP A 147 9.66 -16.60 3.53
N GLY A 148 9.50 -15.30 3.80
CA GLY A 148 9.71 -14.26 2.80
C GLY A 148 11.17 -13.79 2.79
N PRO A 149 11.71 -13.37 1.64
CA PRO A 149 13.10 -12.91 1.54
C PRO A 149 13.36 -11.63 2.35
N ASP A 150 14.52 -11.60 3.01
CA ASP A 150 15.06 -10.42 3.69
C ASP A 150 15.56 -9.34 2.71
N GLY A 151 15.48 -8.07 3.11
CA GLY A 151 16.12 -6.94 2.41
C GLY A 151 15.67 -6.72 0.96
N HIS A 152 14.49 -7.21 0.59
CA HIS A 152 14.01 -7.15 -0.78
C HIS A 152 13.47 -5.76 -1.14
N SER A 153 13.82 -5.26 -2.32
CA SER A 153 13.21 -4.05 -2.86
C SER A 153 11.88 -4.38 -3.52
N LEU A 154 10.79 -3.71 -3.10
CA LEU A 154 9.46 -3.78 -3.74
C LEU A 154 9.41 -3.15 -5.16
N TRP A 155 10.57 -2.98 -5.81
CA TRP A 155 10.67 -2.44 -7.17
C TRP A 155 10.84 -3.61 -8.14
N PRO A 156 9.97 -3.75 -9.17
CA PRO A 156 10.17 -4.73 -10.22
C PRO A 156 11.39 -4.31 -11.05
N GLY A 157 12.52 -4.99 -10.84
CA GLY A 157 13.65 -4.96 -11.77
C GLY A 157 13.34 -5.71 -13.06
#